data_AF-A0A5B9W1K7-F1
#
_entry.id   AF-A0A5B9W1K7-F1
#
_cell.length_a   1.000
_cell.length_b   1.000
_cell.length_c   1.000
_cell.angle_alpha   90.00
_cell.angle_beta   90.00
_cell.angle_gamma   90.00
#
_symmetry.space_group_name_H-M   'P 1'
#
loop_
_entity.id
_entity.type
_entity.pdbx_description
1 polymer ?
#
loop_
_entity_poly.entity_id
_entity_poly.type
_entity_poly.pdbx_seq_one_letter_code
_entity_poly.pdbx_strand_id
1 'polypeptide(L)'
;MKIKTKSRVSRRRPVGLSATDADEDGASNGAPRGNGVLPTATPVQGGLPAAAITADQPASDLIRSAIQGAISRIRAADPMARRGEPEGIHRMRTGSRRLRSELHALRDLVEPHWREAAEGELKWLAGLLGDVRDLDILEHRLHDKEKPGGDGSPSPGRAEPFFDRLHERHDRNSRALRDALDGERYRGLIAALESAIATTPLADEAHQPCRVALPPIARDAWRRLRKKARALKEHTPDEAFHDVRKSAKRARYTAELIAPALGPEIQDEAGRFIRLTTQVQTVLGDHQDAVVAAAELERFLDDSPEGDPAADDARKLLKAQRKACDKSRDKFFKVWEKLDRKKSTRWIKDAEKGGS
;
A
#
# COMPACT_ATOMS: atom_id res chain seq x y z
N MET A 1 -69.66 -45.53 -27.78
CA MET A 1 -70.44 -44.34 -28.17
C MET A 1 -69.43 -43.22 -28.45
N LYS A 2 -69.06 -42.79 -29.68
CA LYS A 2 -69.82 -42.16 -30.79
C LYS A 2 -70.71 -41.02 -30.24
N ILE A 3 -70.61 -39.73 -30.57
CA ILE A 3 -70.33 -38.97 -31.82
C ILE A 3 -70.08 -37.48 -31.43
N LYS A 4 -69.05 -36.79 -31.97
CA LYS A 4 -69.03 -35.62 -32.93
C LYS A 4 -69.99 -34.45 -32.59
N THR A 5 -69.63 -33.17 -32.78
CA THR A 5 -69.45 -32.46 -34.07
C THR A 5 -68.73 -31.11 -33.88
N LYS A 6 -67.65 -30.79 -34.62
CA LYS A 6 -67.54 -29.92 -35.85
C LYS A 6 -67.98 -28.45 -35.63
N SER A 7 -67.24 -27.40 -36.02
CA SER A 7 -66.63 -27.07 -37.33
C SER A 7 -65.47 -26.06 -37.15
N ARG A 8 -64.29 -26.17 -37.76
CA ARG A 8 -63.84 -26.00 -39.17
C ARG A 8 -63.67 -24.54 -39.65
N VAL A 9 -62.39 -24.18 -39.89
CA VAL A 9 -61.81 -23.58 -41.15
C VAL A 9 -62.12 -22.08 -41.37
N SER A 10 -61.19 -21.16 -41.71
CA SER A 10 -60.15 -21.19 -42.76
C SER A 10 -59.26 -19.92 -42.71
N ARG A 11 -57.95 -20.10 -42.94
CA ARG A 11 -57.03 -19.36 -43.85
C ARG A 11 -57.17 -17.83 -44.03
N ARG A 12 -56.04 -17.11 -43.85
CA ARG A 12 -55.27 -16.40 -44.91
C ARG A 12 -54.08 -15.60 -44.32
N ARG A 13 -52.86 -15.95 -44.72
CA ARG A 13 -51.75 -15.01 -45.06
C ARG A 13 -51.94 -14.60 -46.55
N PRO A 14 -51.28 -13.60 -47.20
CA PRO A 14 -49.87 -13.18 -46.99
C PRO A 14 -49.46 -11.72 -47.43
N VAL A 15 -48.14 -11.45 -47.39
CA VAL A 15 -47.27 -10.54 -48.21
C VAL A 15 -47.28 -9.00 -48.07
N GLY A 16 -46.06 -8.44 -47.96
CA GLY A 16 -45.61 -7.15 -48.53
C GLY A 16 -44.62 -6.41 -47.60
N LEU A 17 -43.28 -6.52 -47.76
CA LEU A 17 -42.37 -5.71 -48.64
C LEU A 17 -42.40 -4.21 -48.24
N SER A 18 -41.31 -3.47 -47.98
CA SER A 18 -39.93 -3.41 -48.50
C SER A 18 -39.06 -2.59 -47.51
N ALA A 19 -37.82 -2.97 -47.17
CA ALA A 19 -36.54 -2.69 -47.86
C ALA A 19 -36.00 -1.24 -47.69
N THR A 20 -34.83 -1.15 -47.04
CA THR A 20 -33.60 -0.41 -47.40
C THR A 20 -32.50 -0.97 -46.46
N ASP A 21 -31.68 -1.94 -46.83
CA ASP A 21 -30.50 -1.94 -47.72
C ASP A 21 -29.22 -1.36 -47.08
N ALA A 22 -28.11 -1.98 -47.51
CA ALA A 22 -26.69 -1.78 -47.21
C ALA A 22 -26.17 -2.53 -45.95
N ASP A 23 -25.71 -3.79 -46.07
CA ASP A 23 -24.44 -4.28 -46.67
C ASP A 23 -23.24 -4.03 -45.73
N GLU A 24 -22.28 -4.93 -45.51
CA GLU A 24 -22.01 -6.27 -46.03
C GLU A 24 -21.01 -6.96 -45.08
N ASP A 25 -20.97 -8.29 -45.23
CA ASP A 25 -20.19 -9.29 -44.52
C ASP A 25 -18.66 -9.11 -44.44
N GLY A 26 -18.05 -9.89 -43.53
CA GLY A 26 -16.90 -10.70 -43.96
C GLY A 26 -15.67 -10.76 -43.07
N ALA A 27 -15.77 -11.57 -42.01
CA ALA A 27 -14.75 -12.55 -41.58
C ALA A 27 -13.33 -12.14 -41.12
N SER A 28 -12.88 -12.95 -40.16
CA SER A 28 -11.49 -13.39 -39.92
C SER A 28 -10.62 -12.59 -38.95
N ASN A 29 -10.36 -13.26 -37.81
CA ASN A 29 -9.04 -13.67 -37.34
C ASN A 29 -7.98 -12.58 -37.11
N GLY A 30 -7.70 -12.30 -35.83
CA GLY A 30 -6.57 -11.47 -35.44
C GLY A 30 -6.56 -11.11 -33.97
N ALA A 31 -6.28 -12.07 -33.10
CA ALA A 31 -5.96 -11.79 -31.70
C ALA A 31 -4.61 -11.04 -31.62
N PRO A 32 -4.53 -9.82 -31.06
CA PRO A 32 -3.25 -9.27 -30.67
C PRO A 32 -2.90 -9.77 -29.27
N ARG A 33 -1.85 -10.59 -29.23
CA ARG A 33 -0.97 -10.75 -28.07
C ARG A 33 -0.49 -9.36 -27.63
N GLY A 34 -0.49 -9.06 -26.34
CA GLY A 34 0.29 -7.92 -25.85
C GLY A 34 -0.09 -7.40 -24.47
N ASN A 35 0.76 -7.71 -23.48
CA ASN A 35 0.97 -6.96 -22.25
C ASN A 35 -0.16 -6.94 -21.22
N GLY A 36 -0.32 -8.08 -20.53
CA GLY A 36 -0.89 -8.12 -19.18
C GLY A 36 0.04 -7.43 -18.18
N VAL A 37 0.02 -6.10 -18.18
CA VAL A 37 0.50 -5.28 -17.07
C VAL A 37 -0.56 -5.39 -15.98
N LEU A 38 -0.28 -6.18 -14.93
CA LEU A 38 -1.00 -6.07 -13.67
C LEU A 38 -0.99 -4.59 -13.24
N PRO A 39 -2.11 -4.05 -12.71
CA PRO A 39 -2.26 -2.63 -12.50
C PRO A 39 -1.12 -2.13 -11.60
N THR A 40 -0.24 -1.36 -12.22
CA THR A 40 0.78 -0.55 -11.55
C THR A 40 0.07 0.29 -10.50
N ALA A 41 0.45 0.11 -9.23
CA ALA A 41 0.20 0.99 -8.10
C ALA A 41 -0.94 1.98 -8.37
N THR A 42 -2.19 1.53 -8.20
CA THR A 42 -3.32 2.45 -8.12
C THR A 42 -2.93 3.51 -7.10
N PRO A 43 -2.87 4.79 -7.46
CA PRO A 43 -2.78 5.83 -6.46
C PRO A 43 -3.96 5.54 -5.54
N VAL A 44 -3.74 5.47 -4.23
CA VAL A 44 -4.86 5.44 -3.28
C VAL A 44 -5.64 6.73 -3.55
N GLN A 45 -6.65 6.65 -4.42
CA GLN A 45 -7.60 7.70 -4.69
C GLN A 45 -8.44 7.81 -3.42
N GLY A 46 -8.11 8.84 -2.64
CA GLY A 46 -8.66 9.13 -1.33
C GLY A 46 -7.80 10.16 -0.59
N GLY A 47 -7.07 10.99 -1.33
CA GLY A 47 -6.30 12.10 -0.80
C GLY A 47 -7.20 13.30 -0.58
N LEU A 48 -7.49 13.57 0.70
CA LEU A 48 -8.00 14.82 1.29
C LEU A 48 -9.50 15.12 1.05
N PRO A 49 -10.21 15.42 2.14
CA PRO A 49 -10.86 16.71 2.24
C PRO A 49 -10.18 17.50 3.35
N ALA A 50 -8.97 17.99 3.09
CA ALA A 50 -8.54 19.21 3.76
C ALA A 50 -9.29 20.32 3.03
N ALA A 51 -10.43 20.74 3.56
CA ALA A 51 -10.83 22.12 3.35
C ALA A 51 -9.60 22.97 3.75
N ALA A 52 -9.18 23.81 2.80
CA ALA A 52 -7.86 24.44 2.69
C ALA A 52 -7.25 24.90 4.03
N ILE A 53 -6.41 24.05 4.63
CA ILE A 53 -5.50 24.51 5.69
C ILE A 53 -4.44 25.36 5.00
N THR A 54 -4.35 26.63 5.38
CA THR A 54 -3.39 27.56 4.80
C THR A 54 -2.14 27.68 5.67
N ALA A 55 -1.09 28.27 5.09
CA ALA A 55 0.19 28.46 5.75
C ALA A 55 0.09 29.36 7.01
N ASP A 56 -0.93 30.22 7.07
CA ASP A 56 -1.24 31.14 8.17
C ASP A 56 -1.97 30.47 9.34
N GLN A 57 -2.66 29.36 9.09
CA GLN A 57 -3.41 28.65 10.11
C GLN A 57 -2.48 27.88 11.06
N PRO A 58 -2.91 27.67 12.32
CA PRO A 58 -2.10 26.94 13.29
C PRO A 58 -1.92 25.47 12.88
N ALA A 59 -0.75 24.91 13.17
CA ALA A 59 -0.46 23.50 12.88
C ALA A 59 -1.42 22.51 13.60
N SER A 60 -2.09 22.96 14.67
CA SER A 60 -3.18 22.25 15.33
C SER A 60 -4.30 21.84 14.39
N ASP A 61 -4.63 22.68 13.40
CA ASP A 61 -5.70 22.40 12.44
C ASP A 61 -5.31 21.25 11.52
N LEU A 62 -4.03 21.18 11.14
CA LEU A 62 -3.47 20.09 10.34
C LEU A 62 -3.48 18.77 11.10
N ILE A 63 -3.12 18.80 12.39
CA ILE A 63 -3.14 17.61 13.26
C ILE A 63 -4.57 17.07 13.37
N ARG A 64 -5.55 17.93 13.67
CA ARG A 64 -6.97 17.54 13.76
C ARG A 64 -7.48 16.96 12.44
N SER A 65 -7.17 17.62 11.32
CA SER A 65 -7.55 17.13 9.98
C SER A 65 -6.93 15.77 9.65
N ALA A 66 -5.66 15.56 10.01
CA ALA A 66 -4.98 14.27 9.81
C ALA A 66 -5.64 13.14 10.61
N ILE A 67 -5.97 13.39 11.89
CA ILE A 67 -6.68 12.43 12.76
C ILE A 67 -8.07 12.12 12.19
N GLN A 68 -8.85 13.15 11.85
CA GLN A 68 -10.19 13.00 11.29
C GLN A 68 -10.18 12.20 9.98
N GLY A 69 -9.30 12.57 9.04
CA GLY A 69 -9.18 11.86 7.77
C GLY A 69 -8.73 10.41 7.94
N ALA A 70 -7.91 10.11 8.95
CA ALA A 70 -7.53 8.73 9.26
C ALA A 70 -8.68 7.91 9.84
N ILE A 71 -9.46 8.47 10.77
CA ILE A 71 -10.67 7.81 11.31
C ILE A 71 -11.64 7.50 10.18
N SER A 72 -11.90 8.45 9.28
CA SER A 72 -12.77 8.22 8.11
C SER A 72 -12.27 7.07 7.23
N ARG A 73 -10.96 7.00 6.95
CA ARG A 73 -10.37 5.90 6.16
C ARG A 73 -10.46 4.55 6.86
N ILE A 74 -10.22 4.50 8.17
CA ILE A 74 -10.29 3.27 8.97
C ILE A 74 -11.75 2.76 8.99
N ARG A 75 -12.71 3.64 9.28
CA ARG A 75 -14.14 3.30 9.28
C ARG A 75 -14.65 2.84 7.92
N ALA A 76 -14.23 3.50 6.84
CA ALA A 76 -14.64 3.11 5.49
C ALA A 76 -14.13 1.71 5.10
N ALA A 77 -12.97 1.30 5.64
CA ALA A 77 -12.38 -0.01 5.37
C ALA A 77 -12.89 -1.12 6.31
N ASP A 78 -13.38 -0.76 7.51
CA ASP A 78 -13.75 -1.68 8.58
C ASP A 78 -14.75 -2.78 8.15
N PRO A 79 -15.88 -2.49 7.46
CA PRO A 79 -16.82 -3.54 7.07
C PRO A 79 -16.22 -4.60 6.14
N MET A 80 -15.38 -4.18 5.19
CA MET A 80 -14.68 -5.08 4.28
C MET A 80 -13.63 -5.90 5.03
N ALA A 81 -12.87 -5.27 5.93
CA ALA A 81 -11.86 -5.95 6.74
C ALA A 81 -12.48 -7.02 7.65
N ARG A 82 -13.65 -6.77 8.25
CA ARG A 82 -14.38 -7.77 9.07
C ARG A 82 -14.84 -8.97 8.27
N ARG A 83 -15.20 -8.79 6.99
CA ARG A 83 -15.53 -9.89 6.07
C ARG A 83 -14.29 -10.63 5.55
N GLY A 84 -13.09 -10.21 5.94
CA GLY A 84 -11.83 -10.80 5.48
C GLY A 84 -11.47 -10.41 4.05
N GLU A 85 -12.07 -9.35 3.49
CA GLU A 85 -11.77 -8.93 2.12
C GLU A 85 -10.36 -8.32 2.04
N PRO A 86 -9.48 -8.79 1.14
CA PRO A 86 -8.09 -8.32 1.05
C PRO A 86 -7.96 -6.80 0.89
N GLU A 87 -8.87 -6.20 0.14
CA GLU A 87 -8.90 -4.76 -0.11
C GLU A 87 -9.27 -3.96 1.15
N GLY A 88 -10.22 -4.46 1.96
CA GLY A 88 -10.57 -3.87 3.25
C GLY A 88 -9.38 -3.90 4.22
N ILE A 89 -8.76 -5.07 4.36
CA ILE A 89 -7.55 -5.25 5.18
C ILE A 89 -6.44 -4.32 4.72
N HIS A 90 -6.19 -4.24 3.41
CA HIS A 90 -5.15 -3.38 2.84
C HIS A 90 -5.38 -1.89 3.12
N ARG A 91 -6.60 -1.39 2.89
CA ARG A 91 -6.95 0.02 3.16
C ARG A 91 -6.84 0.35 4.64
N MET A 92 -7.38 -0.49 5.51
CA MET A 92 -7.33 -0.29 6.96
C MET A 92 -5.89 -0.30 7.46
N ARG A 93 -5.06 -1.22 6.96
CA ARG A 93 -3.63 -1.30 7.29
C ARG A 93 -2.90 -0.05 6.86
N THR A 94 -3.13 0.40 5.63
CA THR A 94 -2.49 1.58 5.07
C THR A 94 -2.90 2.85 5.82
N GLY A 95 -4.18 3.00 6.13
CA GLY A 95 -4.72 4.10 6.94
C GLY A 95 -4.09 4.16 8.33
N SER A 96 -4.07 3.04 9.05
CA SER A 96 -3.51 2.95 10.40
C SER A 96 -2.00 3.24 10.42
N ARG A 97 -1.25 2.68 9.47
CA ARG A 97 0.21 2.93 9.34
C ARG A 97 0.52 4.36 8.95
N ARG A 98 -0.32 4.98 8.12
CA ARG A 98 -0.18 6.37 7.70
C ARG A 98 -0.39 7.31 8.89
N LEU A 99 -1.51 7.18 9.61
CA LEU A 99 -1.78 7.99 10.80
C LEU A 99 -0.66 7.90 11.82
N ARG A 100 -0.20 6.67 12.14
CA ARG A 100 0.93 6.48 13.06
C ARG A 100 2.19 7.21 12.58
N SER A 101 2.44 7.23 11.28
CA SER A 101 3.62 7.91 10.73
C SER A 101 3.45 9.43 10.73
N GLU A 102 2.24 9.94 10.52
CA GLU A 102 1.88 11.36 10.59
C GLU A 102 2.03 11.87 12.04
N LEU A 103 1.47 11.15 13.03
CA LEU A 103 1.66 11.45 14.46
C LEU A 103 3.14 11.45 14.85
N HIS A 104 3.90 10.48 14.36
CA HIS A 104 5.34 10.42 14.63
C HIS A 104 6.12 11.56 13.94
N ALA A 105 5.68 12.02 12.77
CA ALA A 105 6.29 13.16 12.10
C ALA A 105 6.05 14.45 12.91
N LEU A 106 4.81 14.62 13.40
CA LEU A 106 4.34 15.76 14.21
C LEU A 106 4.63 15.59 15.71
N ARG A 107 5.54 14.69 16.10
CA ARG A 107 5.76 14.30 17.50
C ARG A 107 6.13 15.45 18.45
N ASP A 108 6.71 16.52 17.90
CA ASP A 108 7.13 17.70 18.65
C ASP A 108 5.96 18.73 18.76
N LEU A 109 4.79 18.44 18.16
CA LEU A 109 3.58 19.29 18.18
C LEU A 109 2.40 18.61 18.89
N VAL A 110 2.56 17.39 19.39
CA VAL A 110 1.51 16.59 20.03
C VAL A 110 2.03 16.12 21.37
N GLU A 111 1.17 16.18 22.40
CA GLU A 111 1.54 15.76 23.75
C GLU A 111 2.13 14.33 23.76
N PRO A 112 3.36 14.14 24.29
CA PRO A 112 4.09 12.88 24.16
C PRO A 112 3.32 11.67 24.68
N HIS A 113 2.69 11.80 25.86
CA HIS A 113 1.98 10.71 26.52
C HIS A 113 0.80 10.21 25.67
N TRP A 114 -0.02 11.12 25.16
CA TRP A 114 -1.16 10.74 24.32
C TRP A 114 -0.68 10.18 22.98
N ARG A 115 0.30 10.83 22.34
CA ARG A 115 0.88 10.38 21.07
C ARG A 115 1.40 8.95 21.18
N GLU A 116 2.18 8.64 22.23
CA GLU A 116 2.77 7.32 22.41
C GLU A 116 1.73 6.23 22.63
N ALA A 117 0.68 6.53 23.40
CA ALA A 117 -0.47 5.63 23.57
C ALA A 117 -1.17 5.37 22.22
N ALA A 118 -1.49 6.42 21.47
CA ALA A 118 -2.13 6.29 20.16
C ALA A 118 -1.25 5.55 19.13
N GLU A 119 0.06 5.87 19.08
CA GLU A 119 1.01 5.17 18.22
C GLU A 119 1.14 3.68 18.59
N GLY A 120 1.06 3.35 19.89
CA GLY A 120 1.06 1.99 20.41
C GLY A 120 -0.14 1.18 19.93
N GLU A 121 -1.34 1.73 20.06
CA GLU A 121 -2.58 1.09 19.61
C GLU A 121 -2.65 0.97 18.08
N LEU A 122 -2.24 2.01 17.34
CA LEU A 122 -2.12 1.93 15.88
C LEU A 122 -1.05 0.93 15.44
N LYS A 123 0.02 0.74 16.22
CA LYS A 123 1.03 -0.30 15.97
C LYS A 123 0.44 -1.69 16.17
N TRP A 124 -0.34 -1.89 17.22
CA TRP A 124 -1.03 -3.15 17.49
C TRP A 124 -1.97 -3.50 16.33
N LEU A 125 -2.89 -2.61 15.97
CA LEU A 125 -3.85 -2.83 14.88
C LEU A 125 -3.14 -3.08 13.53
N ALA A 126 -2.14 -2.26 13.20
CA ALA A 126 -1.37 -2.42 11.97
C ALA A 126 -0.50 -3.68 11.94
N GLY A 127 -0.20 -4.26 13.11
CA GLY A 127 0.47 -5.56 13.26
C GLY A 127 -0.46 -6.69 12.84
N LEU A 128 -1.64 -6.79 13.45
CA LEU A 128 -2.65 -7.82 13.12
C LEU A 128 -3.06 -7.79 11.64
N LEU A 129 -3.34 -6.59 11.11
CA LEU A 129 -3.63 -6.41 9.68
C LEU A 129 -2.43 -6.79 8.80
N GLY A 130 -1.23 -6.64 9.34
CA GLY A 130 0.01 -7.02 8.65
C GLY A 130 0.24 -8.51 8.61
N ASP A 131 -0.02 -9.22 9.69
CA ASP A 131 0.16 -10.66 9.81
C ASP A 131 -0.71 -11.43 8.79
N VAL A 132 -1.86 -10.87 8.39
CA VAL A 132 -2.68 -11.40 7.29
C VAL A 132 -2.11 -10.95 5.94
N ARG A 133 -1.98 -9.64 5.72
CA ARG A 133 -1.64 -9.09 4.41
C ARG A 133 -0.23 -9.43 3.93
N ASP A 134 0.71 -9.65 4.85
CA ASP A 134 2.08 -10.05 4.49
C ASP A 134 2.09 -11.47 3.90
N LEU A 135 1.14 -12.34 4.28
CA LEU A 135 0.98 -13.66 3.68
C LEU A 135 0.37 -13.58 2.28
N ASP A 136 -0.66 -12.75 2.06
CA ASP A 136 -1.20 -12.51 0.71
C ASP A 136 -0.10 -12.05 -0.26
N ILE A 137 0.75 -11.13 0.21
CA ILE A 137 1.83 -10.55 -0.61
C ILE A 137 2.87 -11.63 -0.91
N LEU A 138 3.23 -12.44 0.09
CA LEU A 138 4.18 -13.53 -0.07
C LEU A 138 3.68 -14.57 -1.07
N GLU A 139 2.44 -15.05 -0.89
CA GLU A 139 1.80 -16.02 -1.76
C GLU A 139 1.72 -15.50 -3.20
N HIS A 140 1.17 -14.29 -3.39
CA HIS A 140 1.07 -13.68 -4.71
C HIS A 140 2.45 -13.50 -5.38
N ARG A 141 3.46 -13.08 -4.61
CA ARG A 141 4.84 -12.91 -5.11
C ARG A 141 5.44 -14.21 -5.61
N LEU A 142 5.18 -15.32 -4.91
CA LEU A 142 5.72 -16.62 -5.26
C LEU A 142 4.98 -17.21 -6.47
N HIS A 143 3.65 -17.08 -6.54
CA HIS A 143 2.85 -17.51 -7.70
C HIS A 143 3.10 -16.71 -8.99
N ASP A 144 3.27 -15.38 -8.92
CA ASP A 144 3.52 -14.58 -10.13
C ASP A 144 4.87 -14.88 -10.79
N LYS A 145 5.79 -15.52 -10.08
CA LYS A 145 7.07 -16.01 -10.59
C LYS A 145 7.01 -17.43 -11.15
N GLU A 146 5.84 -18.07 -11.12
CA GLU A 146 5.55 -19.37 -11.74
C GLU A 146 5.11 -19.25 -13.21
N LYS A 147 4.86 -18.03 -13.72
CA LYS A 147 4.50 -17.84 -15.14
C LYS A 147 5.70 -18.20 -16.04
N PRO A 148 5.56 -19.21 -16.93
CA PRO A 148 6.70 -19.77 -17.65
C PRO A 148 7.19 -18.83 -18.75
N GLY A 149 8.46 -18.43 -18.62
CA GLY A 149 9.25 -17.78 -19.66
C GLY A 149 10.40 -18.70 -20.07
N GLY A 150 10.06 -19.82 -20.66
CA GLY A 150 10.97 -20.91 -21.06
C GLY A 150 10.11 -22.14 -21.36
N ASP A 151 10.39 -22.81 -22.46
CA ASP A 151 9.68 -23.98 -22.96
C ASP A 151 9.50 -25.11 -21.93
N GLY A 152 8.32 -25.74 -21.95
CA GLY A 152 8.10 -27.04 -21.32
C GLY A 152 7.26 -27.02 -20.04
N SER A 153 5.93 -27.14 -20.24
CA SER A 153 4.88 -27.50 -19.28
C SER A 153 4.59 -26.53 -18.12
N PRO A 154 3.30 -26.19 -17.85
CA PRO A 154 2.90 -25.86 -16.49
C PRO A 154 3.30 -27.06 -15.63
N SER A 155 4.06 -26.87 -14.56
CA SER A 155 4.29 -27.95 -13.61
C SER A 155 3.20 -27.84 -12.56
N PRO A 156 2.24 -28.78 -12.52
CA PRO A 156 1.33 -28.87 -11.38
C PRO A 156 2.16 -29.28 -10.15
N GLY A 157 1.95 -28.62 -9.01
CA GLY A 157 2.29 -29.14 -7.67
C GLY A 157 3.69 -28.87 -7.10
N ARG A 158 4.22 -27.65 -7.23
CA ARG A 158 5.57 -27.28 -6.77
C ARG A 158 5.55 -26.58 -5.40
N ALA A 159 6.15 -27.20 -4.40
CA ALA A 159 6.14 -26.77 -2.99
C ALA A 159 4.75 -26.60 -2.36
N GLU A 160 3.74 -27.40 -2.75
CA GLU A 160 2.40 -27.37 -2.12
C GLU A 160 2.43 -27.40 -0.59
N PRO A 161 3.25 -28.26 0.08
CA PRO A 161 3.33 -28.26 1.54
C PRO A 161 3.79 -26.93 2.15
N PHE A 162 4.54 -26.11 1.40
CA PHE A 162 4.90 -24.76 1.84
C PHE A 162 3.69 -23.83 1.79
N PHE A 163 2.92 -23.85 0.70
CA PHE A 163 1.73 -23.03 0.54
C PHE A 163 0.62 -23.42 1.52
N ASP A 164 0.43 -24.71 1.79
CA ASP A 164 -0.51 -25.19 2.80
C ASP A 164 -0.19 -24.58 4.19
N ARG A 165 1.09 -24.57 4.59
CA ARG A 165 1.54 -23.92 5.84
C ARG A 165 1.25 -22.41 5.83
N LEU A 166 1.37 -21.74 4.68
CA LEU A 166 1.03 -20.32 4.56
C LEU A 166 -0.48 -20.10 4.72
N HIS A 167 -1.31 -20.93 4.09
CA HIS A 167 -2.78 -20.85 4.18
C HIS A 167 -3.27 -21.10 5.60
N GLU A 168 -2.75 -22.12 6.28
CA GLU A 168 -3.10 -22.39 7.68
C GLU A 168 -2.75 -21.21 8.61
N ARG A 169 -1.58 -20.59 8.39
CA ARG A 169 -1.16 -19.39 9.14
C ARG A 169 -2.04 -18.19 8.79
N HIS A 170 -2.40 -18.02 7.52
CA HIS A 170 -3.29 -16.97 7.06
C HIS A 170 -4.67 -17.08 7.70
N ASP A 171 -5.25 -18.27 7.75
CA ASP A 171 -6.53 -18.55 8.38
C ASP A 171 -6.53 -18.25 9.88
N ARG A 172 -5.45 -18.64 10.56
CA ARG A 172 -5.26 -18.34 11.99
C ARG A 172 -5.17 -16.82 12.23
N ASN A 173 -4.37 -16.13 11.43
CA ASN A 173 -4.20 -14.68 11.54
C ASN A 173 -5.50 -13.93 11.19
N SER A 174 -6.25 -14.44 10.21
CA SER A 174 -7.56 -13.89 9.82
C SER A 174 -8.62 -14.06 10.90
N ARG A 175 -8.60 -15.17 11.66
CA ARG A 175 -9.44 -15.34 12.86
C ARG A 175 -9.03 -14.35 13.95
N ALA A 176 -7.75 -14.29 14.29
CA ALA A 176 -7.23 -13.37 15.31
C ALA A 176 -7.52 -11.89 14.98
N LEU A 177 -7.42 -11.50 13.71
CA LEU A 177 -7.78 -10.16 13.26
C LEU A 177 -9.28 -9.88 13.49
N ARG A 178 -10.17 -10.81 13.12
CA ARG A 178 -11.62 -10.64 13.32
C ARG A 178 -11.96 -10.49 14.80
N ASP A 179 -11.44 -11.38 15.65
CA ASP A 179 -11.65 -11.34 17.10
C ASP A 179 -11.17 -10.01 17.70
N ALA A 180 -10.01 -9.51 17.24
CA ALA A 180 -9.47 -8.23 17.67
C ALA A 180 -10.32 -7.03 17.23
N LEU A 181 -10.88 -7.07 16.01
CA LEU A 181 -11.76 -6.02 15.50
C LEU A 181 -13.11 -5.99 16.24
N ASP A 182 -13.60 -7.13 16.76
CA ASP A 182 -14.81 -7.21 17.59
C ASP A 182 -14.55 -6.83 19.07
N GLY A 183 -13.29 -6.88 19.50
CA GLY A 183 -12.88 -6.67 20.88
C GLY A 183 -12.95 -5.23 21.41
N GLU A 184 -12.93 -5.11 22.74
CA GLU A 184 -12.94 -3.83 23.46
C GLU A 184 -11.75 -2.93 23.11
N ARG A 185 -10.58 -3.53 22.88
CA ARG A 185 -9.36 -2.77 22.56
C ARG A 185 -9.48 -1.96 21.27
N TYR A 186 -10.07 -2.53 20.22
CA TYR A 186 -10.32 -1.80 18.97
C TYR A 186 -11.35 -0.69 19.17
N ARG A 187 -12.44 -0.96 19.89
CA ARG A 187 -13.46 0.05 20.21
C ARG A 187 -12.86 1.21 21.02
N GLY A 188 -12.00 0.91 21.99
CA GLY A 188 -11.24 1.90 22.77
C GLY A 188 -10.30 2.75 21.92
N LEU A 189 -9.58 2.15 20.96
CA LEU A 189 -8.75 2.90 20.00
C LEU A 189 -9.60 3.91 19.21
N ILE A 190 -10.71 3.47 18.62
CA ILE A 190 -11.57 4.38 17.84
C ILE A 190 -12.12 5.50 18.72
N ALA A 191 -12.63 5.18 19.91
CA ALA A 191 -13.14 6.17 20.85
C ALA A 191 -12.07 7.19 21.28
N ALA A 192 -10.83 6.74 21.54
CA ALA A 192 -9.72 7.62 21.90
C ALA A 192 -9.34 8.57 20.76
N LEU A 193 -9.32 8.07 19.51
CA LEU A 193 -9.05 8.90 18.34
C LEU A 193 -10.16 9.92 18.10
N GLU A 194 -11.42 9.55 18.31
CA GLU A 194 -12.56 10.48 18.19
C GLU A 194 -12.56 11.56 19.26
N SER A 195 -12.32 11.18 20.52
CA SER A 195 -12.18 12.13 21.63
C SER A 195 -11.06 13.15 21.35
N ALA A 196 -9.96 12.69 20.74
CA ALA A 196 -8.85 13.56 20.37
C ALA A 196 -9.17 14.56 19.26
N ILE A 197 -10.27 14.45 18.52
CA ILE A 197 -10.68 15.53 17.58
C ILE A 197 -11.13 16.77 18.37
N ALA A 198 -11.94 16.56 19.42
CA ALA A 198 -12.49 17.63 20.25
C ALA A 198 -11.41 18.23 21.15
N THR A 199 -10.68 17.38 21.88
CA THR A 199 -9.68 17.79 22.87
C THR A 199 -8.30 17.27 22.48
N THR A 200 -7.84 17.62 21.28
CA THR A 200 -6.50 17.20 20.81
C THR A 200 -5.46 17.67 21.82
N PRO A 201 -4.68 16.75 22.41
CA PRO A 201 -3.64 17.12 23.35
C PRO A 201 -2.42 17.56 22.55
N LEU A 202 -2.25 18.88 22.46
CA LEU A 202 -1.28 19.57 21.62
C LEU A 202 -0.18 20.18 22.50
N ALA A 203 1.03 20.22 21.97
CA ALA A 203 2.10 21.03 22.54
C ALA A 203 1.94 22.50 22.12
N ASP A 204 2.58 23.43 22.84
CA ASP A 204 2.47 24.87 22.58
C ASP A 204 2.89 25.26 21.16
N GLU A 205 3.90 24.58 20.60
CA GLU A 205 4.39 24.80 19.25
C GLU A 205 3.34 24.51 18.16
N ALA A 206 2.30 23.70 18.47
CA ALA A 206 1.23 23.42 17.52
C ALA A 206 0.33 24.63 17.25
N HIS A 207 0.35 25.64 18.13
CA HIS A 207 -0.41 26.87 17.96
C HIS A 207 0.31 27.87 17.04
N GLN A 208 1.56 27.61 16.66
CA GLN A 208 2.26 28.41 15.66
C GLN A 208 1.69 28.19 14.26
N PRO A 209 1.76 29.19 13.37
CA PRO A 209 1.36 29.04 11.97
C PRO A 209 2.09 27.89 11.29
N CYS A 210 1.42 27.22 10.36
CA CYS A 210 1.97 26.10 9.58
C CYS A 210 3.31 26.44 8.91
N ARG A 211 3.46 27.66 8.37
CA ARG A 211 4.73 28.14 7.78
C ARG A 211 5.92 28.17 8.74
N VAL A 212 5.67 28.23 10.05
CA VAL A 212 6.72 28.24 11.08
C VAL A 212 6.96 26.82 11.60
N ALA A 213 5.89 26.12 11.98
CA ALA A 213 5.98 24.84 12.69
C ALA A 213 6.41 23.66 11.78
N LEU A 214 6.00 23.64 10.51
CA LEU A 214 6.11 22.45 9.66
C LEU A 214 7.45 22.29 8.90
N PRO A 215 8.09 23.36 8.35
CA PRO A 215 9.32 23.19 7.58
C PRO A 215 10.47 22.45 8.30
N PRO A 216 10.73 22.71 9.60
CA PRO A 216 11.75 21.98 10.36
C PRO A 216 11.55 20.45 10.33
N ILE A 217 10.30 19.98 10.33
CA ILE A 217 9.94 18.56 10.34
C ILE A 217 10.37 17.89 9.03
N ALA A 218 10.10 18.53 7.88
CA ALA A 218 10.51 18.01 6.58
C ALA A 218 12.04 18.00 6.41
N ARG A 219 12.72 19.06 6.85
CA ARG A 219 14.18 19.12 6.87
C ARG A 219 14.77 17.95 7.64
N ASP A 220 14.25 17.66 8.82
CA ASP A 220 14.74 16.57 9.66
C ASP A 220 14.45 15.19 9.08
N ALA A 221 13.27 14.98 8.52
CA ALA A 221 12.93 13.74 7.83
C ALA A 221 13.88 13.48 6.64
N TRP A 222 14.15 14.52 5.84
CA TRP A 222 15.10 14.44 4.73
C TRP A 222 16.54 14.20 5.22
N ARG A 223 17.00 14.93 6.24
CA ARG A 223 18.34 14.76 6.81
C ARG A 223 18.59 13.32 7.28
N ARG A 224 17.61 12.73 7.98
CA ARG A 224 17.68 11.34 8.45
C ARG A 224 17.72 10.35 7.29
N LEU A 225 16.83 10.50 6.30
CA LEU A 225 16.83 9.66 5.10
C LEU A 225 18.17 9.74 4.36
N ARG A 226 18.64 10.96 4.09
CA ARG A 226 19.88 11.23 3.37
C ARG A 226 21.10 10.65 4.07
N LYS A 227 21.18 10.78 5.40
CA LYS A 227 22.26 10.19 6.19
C LYS A 227 22.31 8.66 6.00
N LYS A 228 21.18 7.97 6.16
CA LYS A 228 21.13 6.51 6.04
C LYS A 228 21.38 6.03 4.61
N ALA A 229 20.75 6.67 3.63
CA ALA A 229 20.86 6.28 2.22
C ALA A 229 22.28 6.47 1.67
N ARG A 230 22.99 7.54 2.08
CA ARG A 230 24.40 7.75 1.70
C ARG A 230 25.38 6.77 2.34
N ALA A 231 24.99 6.12 3.44
CA ALA A 231 25.81 5.09 4.07
C ALA A 231 25.67 3.72 3.39
N LEU A 232 24.66 3.54 2.54
CA LEU A 232 24.45 2.27 1.83
C LEU A 232 25.48 2.08 0.71
N LYS A 233 26.01 0.87 0.66
CA LYS A 233 26.80 0.27 -0.41
C LYS A 233 26.13 -1.01 -0.91
N GLU A 234 26.57 -1.52 -2.06
CA GLU A 234 25.99 -2.71 -2.71
C GLU A 234 25.88 -3.94 -1.80
N HIS A 235 26.90 -4.19 -0.96
CA HIS A 235 26.97 -5.33 -0.05
C HIS A 235 26.54 -5.02 1.39
N THR A 236 25.81 -3.92 1.62
CA THR A 236 25.30 -3.62 2.96
C THR A 236 24.26 -4.67 3.38
N PRO A 237 24.17 -5.06 4.67
CA PRO A 237 23.12 -5.94 5.16
C PRO A 237 21.70 -5.47 4.81
N ASP A 238 20.78 -6.41 4.64
CA ASP A 238 19.39 -6.14 4.24
C ASP A 238 18.67 -5.21 5.21
N GLU A 239 19.00 -5.29 6.50
CA GLU A 239 18.45 -4.46 7.57
C GLU A 239 18.71 -2.97 7.30
N ALA A 240 19.86 -2.62 6.72
CA ALA A 240 20.19 -1.23 6.42
C ALA A 240 19.33 -0.67 5.27
N PHE A 241 19.07 -1.49 4.24
CA PHE A 241 18.13 -1.15 3.16
C PHE A 241 16.71 -0.99 3.70
N HIS A 242 16.28 -1.89 4.59
CA HIS A 242 15.00 -1.79 5.29
C HIS A 242 14.87 -0.49 6.09
N ASP A 243 15.96 -0.07 6.74
CA ASP A 243 16.01 1.17 7.52
C ASP A 243 15.94 2.44 6.66
N VAL A 244 16.51 2.40 5.46
CA VAL A 244 16.32 3.44 4.44
C VAL A 244 14.89 3.45 3.94
N ARG A 245 14.26 2.29 3.69
CA ARG A 245 12.84 2.19 3.31
C ARG A 245 11.95 2.86 4.36
N LYS A 246 12.15 2.57 5.65
CA LYS A 246 11.42 3.22 6.75
C LYS A 246 11.57 4.73 6.71
N SER A 247 12.79 5.23 6.50
CA SER A 247 13.09 6.66 6.48
C SER A 247 12.51 7.35 5.24
N ALA A 248 12.53 6.68 4.09
CA ALA A 248 11.93 7.16 2.84
C ALA A 248 10.41 7.30 2.97
N LYS A 249 9.77 6.29 3.56
CA LYS A 249 8.34 6.31 3.86
C LYS A 249 7.97 7.48 4.79
N ARG A 250 8.75 7.71 5.85
CA ARG A 250 8.53 8.86 6.76
C ARG A 250 8.68 10.19 6.04
N ALA A 251 9.74 10.37 5.25
CA ALA A 251 9.96 11.60 4.50
C ALA A 251 8.84 11.85 3.47
N ARG A 252 8.38 10.81 2.78
CA ARG A 252 7.24 10.88 1.87
C ARG A 252 5.97 11.32 2.58
N TYR A 253 5.57 10.64 3.65
CA TYR A 253 4.36 10.97 4.38
C TYR A 253 4.41 12.35 5.03
N THR A 254 5.59 12.77 5.50
CA THR A 254 5.79 14.14 5.98
C THR A 254 5.51 15.14 4.86
N ALA A 255 6.10 14.95 3.67
CA ALA A 255 5.89 15.83 2.53
C ALA A 255 4.42 15.81 2.03
N GLU A 256 3.80 14.64 1.93
CA GLU A 256 2.38 14.48 1.56
C GLU A 256 1.43 15.16 2.55
N LEU A 257 1.81 15.25 3.82
CA LEU A 257 1.02 15.90 4.86
C LEU A 257 1.23 17.43 4.86
N ILE A 258 2.48 17.90 4.90
CA ILE A 258 2.75 19.31 5.19
C ILE A 258 2.77 20.21 3.95
N ALA A 259 3.18 19.70 2.78
CA ALA A 259 3.37 20.54 1.61
C ALA A 259 2.06 21.21 1.14
N PRO A 260 0.90 20.54 1.15
CA PRO A 260 -0.39 21.19 0.87
C PRO A 260 -0.72 22.33 1.83
N ALA A 261 -0.41 22.17 3.13
CA ALA A 261 -0.66 23.19 4.15
C ALA A 261 0.27 24.41 4.04
N LEU A 262 1.35 24.30 3.25
CA LEU A 262 2.31 25.39 3.00
C LEU A 262 2.01 26.15 1.69
N GLY A 263 0.92 25.81 1.02
CA GLY A 263 0.46 26.48 -0.20
C GLY A 263 0.79 25.74 -1.50
N PRO A 264 0.10 26.11 -2.59
CA PRO A 264 0.15 25.38 -3.86
C PRO A 264 1.56 25.35 -4.48
N GLU A 265 2.33 26.43 -4.37
CA GLU A 265 3.69 26.50 -4.90
C GLU A 265 4.61 25.47 -4.24
N ILE A 266 4.59 25.40 -2.90
CA ILE A 266 5.37 24.41 -2.13
C ILE A 266 4.91 22.99 -2.42
N GLN A 267 3.59 22.77 -2.54
CA GLN A 267 3.02 21.49 -2.91
C GLN A 267 3.53 21.00 -4.27
N ASP A 268 3.53 21.88 -5.28
CA ASP A 268 3.97 21.55 -6.63
C ASP A 268 5.48 21.21 -6.67
N GLU A 269 6.30 22.00 -5.97
CA GLU A 269 7.73 21.71 -5.84
C GLU A 269 7.99 20.38 -5.11
N ALA A 270 7.24 20.11 -4.03
CA ALA A 270 7.32 18.87 -3.27
C ALA A 270 6.88 17.66 -4.10
N GLY A 271 6.07 17.85 -5.14
CA GLY A 271 5.60 16.78 -6.02
C GLY A 271 6.73 15.93 -6.61
N ARG A 272 7.86 16.53 -6.98
CA ARG A 272 9.04 15.77 -7.45
C ARG A 272 9.64 14.90 -6.34
N PHE A 273 9.75 15.44 -5.13
CA PHE A 273 10.26 14.72 -3.96
C PHE A 273 9.38 13.53 -3.59
N ILE A 274 8.06 13.75 -3.54
CA ILE A 274 7.06 12.72 -3.25
C ILE A 274 7.13 11.60 -4.29
N ARG A 275 7.22 11.93 -5.59
CA ARG A 275 7.36 10.91 -6.65
C ARG A 275 8.64 10.08 -6.50
N LEU A 276 9.78 10.71 -6.24
CA LEU A 276 11.06 10.00 -6.12
C LEU A 276 11.15 9.17 -4.83
N THR A 277 10.66 9.68 -3.70
CA THR A 277 10.57 8.90 -2.46
C THR A 277 9.58 7.74 -2.59
N THR A 278 8.50 7.90 -3.37
CA THR A 278 7.61 6.79 -3.75
C THR A 278 8.38 5.71 -4.53
N GLN A 279 9.19 6.09 -5.52
CA GLN A 279 10.03 5.13 -6.26
C GLN A 279 11.02 4.40 -5.34
N VAL A 280 11.67 5.12 -4.42
CA VAL A 280 12.55 4.50 -3.41
C VAL A 280 11.77 3.48 -2.57
N GLN A 281 10.57 3.86 -2.09
CA GLN A 281 9.72 2.96 -1.31
C GLN A 281 9.29 1.73 -2.11
N THR A 282 8.95 1.87 -3.39
CA THR A 282 8.57 0.75 -4.26
C THR A 282 9.73 -0.21 -4.46
N VAL A 283 10.92 0.31 -4.81
CA VAL A 283 12.11 -0.52 -5.06
C VAL A 283 12.57 -1.23 -3.78
N LEU A 284 12.67 -0.52 -2.67
CA LEU A 284 13.05 -1.13 -1.39
C LEU A 284 11.90 -1.96 -0.79
N GLY A 285 10.67 -1.76 -1.25
CA GLY A 285 9.54 -2.64 -0.98
C GLY A 285 9.76 -3.99 -1.60
N ASP A 286 10.01 -4.02 -2.90
CA ASP A 286 10.31 -5.25 -3.63
C ASP A 286 11.55 -5.98 -3.07
N HIS A 287 12.59 -5.24 -2.67
CA HIS A 287 13.76 -5.80 -1.97
C HIS A 287 13.37 -6.49 -0.66
N GLN A 288 12.66 -5.80 0.25
CA GLN A 288 12.23 -6.41 1.51
C GLN A 288 11.33 -7.62 1.30
N ASP A 289 10.39 -7.54 0.36
CA ASP A 289 9.44 -8.62 0.11
C ASP A 289 10.18 -9.86 -0.44
N ALA A 290 11.26 -9.65 -1.22
CA ALA A 290 12.17 -10.73 -1.64
C ALA A 290 12.96 -11.33 -0.47
N VAL A 291 13.49 -10.49 0.44
CA VAL A 291 14.22 -10.95 1.63
C VAL A 291 13.32 -11.77 2.55
N VAL A 292 12.10 -11.30 2.80
CA VAL A 292 11.11 -12.03 3.61
C VAL A 292 10.76 -13.37 2.96
N ALA A 293 10.50 -13.37 1.64
CA ALA A 293 10.21 -14.60 0.92
C ALA A 293 11.37 -15.60 0.96
N ALA A 294 12.61 -15.13 0.79
CA ALA A 294 13.79 -15.97 0.92
C ALA A 294 13.90 -16.61 2.31
N ALA A 295 13.69 -15.83 3.37
CA ALA A 295 13.75 -16.32 4.75
C ALA A 295 12.63 -17.33 5.10
N GLU A 296 11.42 -17.18 4.53
CA GLU A 296 10.33 -18.16 4.70
C GLU A 296 10.64 -19.47 3.97
N LEU A 297 11.21 -19.39 2.76
CA LEU A 297 11.64 -20.56 1.99
C LEU A 297 12.81 -21.29 2.66
N GLU A 298 13.78 -20.56 3.20
CA GLU A 298 14.90 -21.13 3.98
C GLU A 298 14.38 -21.91 5.19
N ARG A 299 13.47 -21.31 5.98
CA ARG A 299 12.84 -22.00 7.11
C ARG A 299 12.08 -23.26 6.70
N PHE A 300 11.38 -23.22 5.58
CA PHE A 300 10.71 -24.41 5.05
C PHE A 300 11.71 -25.51 4.66
N LEU A 301 12.82 -25.14 4.00
CA LEU A 301 13.87 -26.07 3.59
C LEU A 301 14.59 -26.71 4.78
N ASP A 302 14.80 -25.96 5.87
CA ASP A 302 15.40 -26.46 7.10
C ASP A 302 14.51 -27.52 7.79
N ASP A 303 13.18 -27.40 7.62
CA ASP A 303 12.18 -28.34 8.14
C ASP A 303 11.85 -29.50 7.18
N SER A 304 12.38 -29.49 5.96
CA SER A 304 12.05 -30.48 4.92
C SER A 304 12.92 -31.75 5.04
N PRO A 305 12.32 -32.95 4.93
CA PRO A 305 13.09 -34.20 4.85
C PRO A 305 14.05 -34.23 3.65
N GLU A 306 15.14 -34.99 3.78
CA GLU A 306 16.07 -35.21 2.67
C GLU A 306 15.37 -35.94 1.51
N GLY A 307 15.54 -35.43 0.29
CA GLY A 307 14.91 -35.99 -0.91
C GLY A 307 13.45 -35.56 -1.15
N ASP A 308 12.91 -34.63 -0.36
CA ASP A 308 11.56 -34.07 -0.57
C ASP A 308 11.50 -33.29 -1.90
N PRO A 309 10.66 -33.71 -2.88
CA PRO A 309 10.49 -32.97 -4.13
C PRO A 309 10.03 -31.53 -3.94
N ALA A 310 9.27 -31.23 -2.87
CA ALA A 310 8.86 -29.87 -2.52
C ALA A 310 10.07 -28.98 -2.15
N ALA A 311 11.11 -29.55 -1.57
CA ALA A 311 12.34 -28.83 -1.23
C ALA A 311 13.10 -28.39 -2.49
N ASP A 312 13.14 -29.21 -3.54
CA ASP A 312 13.79 -28.84 -4.79
C ASP A 312 13.13 -27.65 -5.47
N ASP A 313 11.80 -27.57 -5.41
CA ASP A 313 11.06 -26.43 -5.94
C ASP A 313 11.20 -25.18 -5.07
N ALA A 314 11.16 -25.32 -3.74
CA ALA A 314 11.43 -24.24 -2.81
C ALA A 314 12.84 -23.64 -3.01
N ARG A 315 13.86 -24.47 -3.32
CA ARG A 315 15.22 -23.99 -3.69
C ARG A 315 15.23 -23.13 -4.95
N LYS A 316 14.43 -23.48 -5.97
CA LYS A 316 14.32 -22.68 -7.20
C LYS A 316 13.70 -21.32 -6.91
N LEU A 317 12.63 -21.28 -6.10
CA LEU A 317 12.00 -20.05 -5.64
C LEU A 317 12.99 -19.19 -4.85
N LEU A 318 13.75 -19.79 -3.93
CA LEU A 318 14.74 -19.09 -3.10
C LEU A 318 15.81 -18.41 -3.97
N LYS A 319 16.34 -19.13 -4.96
CA LYS A 319 17.31 -18.57 -5.93
C LYS A 319 16.73 -17.37 -6.69
N ALA A 320 15.46 -17.45 -7.09
CA ALA A 320 14.77 -16.35 -7.77
C ALA A 320 14.59 -15.13 -6.86
N GLN A 321 14.26 -15.34 -5.57
CA GLN A 321 14.13 -14.24 -4.60
C GLN A 321 15.47 -13.56 -4.31
N ARG A 322 16.56 -14.31 -4.12
CA ARG A 322 17.91 -13.73 -3.96
C ARG A 322 18.30 -12.85 -5.15
N LYS A 323 18.05 -13.32 -6.38
CA LYS A 323 18.27 -12.50 -7.60
C LYS A 323 17.39 -11.24 -7.63
N ALA A 324 16.16 -11.31 -7.10
CA ALA A 324 15.29 -10.14 -7.01
C ALA A 324 15.80 -9.13 -5.97
N CYS A 325 16.38 -9.58 -4.85
CA CYS A 325 17.04 -8.72 -3.87
C CYS A 325 18.14 -7.88 -4.54
N ASP A 326 19.07 -8.53 -5.24
CA ASP A 326 20.20 -7.87 -5.89
C ASP A 326 19.73 -6.83 -6.91
N LYS A 327 18.79 -7.22 -7.77
CA LYS A 327 18.21 -6.33 -8.79
C LYS A 327 17.55 -5.09 -8.17
N SER A 328 16.94 -5.23 -6.99
CA SER A 328 16.29 -4.11 -6.32
C SER A 328 17.29 -3.21 -5.59
N ARG A 329 18.43 -3.74 -5.10
CA ARG A 329 19.55 -2.92 -4.63
C ARG A 329 20.12 -2.05 -5.76
N ASP A 330 20.34 -2.61 -6.96
CA ASP A 330 20.84 -1.86 -8.12
C ASP A 330 19.90 -0.71 -8.53
N LYS A 331 18.59 -1.01 -8.58
CA LYS A 331 17.57 0.00 -8.89
C LYS A 331 17.53 1.10 -7.84
N PHE A 332 17.74 0.76 -6.56
CA PHE A 332 17.72 1.74 -5.49
C PHE A 332 18.78 2.82 -5.72
N PHE A 333 20.02 2.44 -6.04
CA PHE A 333 21.09 3.41 -6.28
C PHE A 333 20.78 4.36 -7.44
N LYS A 334 20.16 3.87 -8.52
CA LYS A 334 19.72 4.69 -9.67
C LYS A 334 18.62 5.69 -9.29
N VAL A 335 17.68 5.30 -8.43
CA VAL A 335 16.63 6.22 -7.96
C VAL A 335 17.20 7.22 -6.94
N TRP A 336 18.06 6.75 -6.04
CA TRP A 336 18.70 7.57 -5.02
C TRP A 336 19.51 8.71 -5.63
N GLU A 337 20.27 8.43 -6.69
CA GLU A 337 21.05 9.44 -7.42
C GLU A 337 20.19 10.59 -7.96
N LYS A 338 18.91 10.34 -8.28
CA LYS A 338 17.96 11.38 -8.71
C LYS A 338 17.37 12.13 -7.52
N LEU A 339 17.13 11.44 -6.41
CA LEU A 339 16.54 11.99 -5.19
C LEU A 339 17.51 12.89 -4.42
N ASP A 340 18.80 12.55 -4.34
CA ASP A 340 19.81 13.32 -3.60
C ASP A 340 20.29 14.59 -4.34
N ARG A 341 19.72 14.90 -5.51
CA ARG A 341 20.01 16.15 -6.24
C ARG A 341 19.31 17.32 -5.57
N LYS A 342 19.99 18.47 -5.47
CA LYS A 342 19.47 19.72 -4.89
C LYS A 342 18.08 20.10 -5.40
N LYS A 343 17.81 19.93 -6.70
CA LYS A 343 16.51 20.24 -7.32
C LYS A 343 15.35 19.39 -6.82
N SER A 344 15.62 18.19 -6.30
CA SER A 344 14.59 17.28 -5.78
C SER A 344 14.21 17.62 -4.34
N THR A 345 15.01 18.42 -3.64
CA THR A 345 14.82 18.77 -2.22
C THR A 345 14.69 20.28 -2.01
N ARG A 346 14.53 21.04 -3.10
CA ARG A 346 14.48 22.51 -3.09
C ARG A 346 13.29 23.02 -2.28
N TRP A 347 12.13 22.37 -2.43
CA TRP A 347 10.89 22.68 -1.72
C TRP A 347 11.08 22.82 -0.20
N ILE A 348 11.98 22.03 0.41
CA ILE A 348 12.25 22.08 1.85
C ILE A 348 12.85 23.44 2.23
N LYS A 349 13.77 23.95 1.42
CA LYS A 349 14.42 25.25 1.68
C LYS A 349 13.49 26.41 1.39
N ASP A 350 12.68 26.30 0.35
CA ASP A 350 11.77 27.36 -0.05
C ASP A 350 10.59 27.45 0.95
N ALA A 351 10.16 26.32 1.53
CA ALA A 351 9.25 26.27 2.68
C ALA A 351 9.81 26.98 3.93
N GLU A 352 11.11 26.89 4.21
CA GLU A 352 11.74 27.57 5.34
C GLU A 352 11.81 29.10 5.15
N LYS A 353 11.98 29.57 3.91
CA LYS A 353 12.05 31.01 3.59
C LYS A 353 10.68 31.69 3.69
N GLY A 354 9.59 30.99 3.39
CA GLY A 354 8.23 31.53 3.53
C GLY A 354 7.76 31.67 5.00
N GLY A 355 8.52 31.13 5.96
CA GLY A 355 8.27 31.25 7.39
C GLY A 355 9.19 32.21 8.15
N SER A 356 10.24 32.72 7.49
CA SER A 356 11.10 33.81 8.00
C SER A 356 10.57 35.16 7.52
#